data_AF-A0A699W5I4-F1
#
_entry.id   AF-A0A699W5I4-F1
#
_cell.length_a   1.000
_cell.length_b   1.000
_cell.length_c   1.000
_cell.angle_alpha   90.00
_cell.angle_beta   90.00
_cell.angle_gamma   90.00
#
_symmetry.space_group_name_H-M   'P 1'
#
loop_
_entity.id
_entity.type
_entity.pdbx_description
1 polymer ?
#
loop_
_entity_poly.entity_id
_entity_poly.type
_entity_poly.pdbx_seq_one_letter_code
_entity_poly.pdbx_strand_id
1 'polypeptide(L)'
;MRQRRWLELLSDYDCEIRYYPGKANVVADALSRKERIKPLRVRALVMTIGLDLPRKILEAQTEARKPENLKSEDVGGMLIENSKDPEP
;
A
#
# COMPACT_ATOMS: atom_id res chain seq x y z
N MET A 1 -25.30 -18.24 -10.80
CA MET A 1 -24.02 -18.49 -11.51
C MET A 1 -22.89 -19.06 -10.63
N ARG A 2 -22.77 -18.75 -9.33
CA ARG A 2 -21.65 -19.27 -8.52
C ARG A 2 -21.64 -20.80 -8.36
N GLN A 3 -22.80 -21.43 -8.15
CA GLN A 3 -22.91 -22.88 -7.93
C GLN A 3 -22.39 -23.72 -9.11
N ARG A 4 -22.67 -23.34 -10.37
CA ARG A 4 -22.16 -24.06 -11.55
C ARG A 4 -20.64 -24.06 -11.62
N ARG A 5 -20.01 -22.91 -11.34
CA ARG A 5 -18.54 -22.79 -11.30
C ARG A 5 -17.91 -23.65 -10.21
N TRP A 6 -18.60 -23.82 -9.07
CA TRP A 6 -18.14 -24.72 -8.01
C TRP A 6 -18.25 -26.20 -8.39
N LEU A 7 -19.28 -26.58 -9.15
CA LEU A 7 -19.44 -27.97 -9.62
C LEU A 7 -18.35 -28.36 -10.63
N GLU A 8 -17.99 -27.46 -11.55
CA GLU A 8 -16.86 -27.65 -12.48
C GLU A 8 -15.53 -27.84 -11.72
N LEU A 9 -15.30 -27.08 -10.64
CA LEU A 9 -14.10 -27.25 -9.81
C LEU A 9 -14.12 -28.57 -9.03
N LEU A 10 -15.28 -28.96 -8.49
CA LEU A 10 -15.40 -30.19 -7.70
C LEU A 10 -15.24 -31.45 -8.56
N SER A 11 -15.56 -31.41 -9.85
CA SER A 11 -15.36 -32.56 -10.75
C SER A 11 -13.90 -32.92 -10.97
N ASP A 12 -12.97 -32.00 -10.72
CA ASP A 12 -11.53 -32.27 -10.81
C ASP A 12 -11.00 -33.08 -9.62
N TYR A 13 -11.79 -33.23 -8.56
CA TYR A 13 -11.43 -33.96 -7.35
C TYR A 13 -12.37 -35.16 -7.16
N ASP A 14 -11.81 -36.31 -6.79
CA ASP A 14 -12.59 -37.47 -6.38
C ASP A 14 -13.19 -37.23 -4.98
N CYS A 15 -14.33 -36.54 -4.93
CA CYS A 15 -14.97 -36.11 -3.70
C CYS A 15 -16.47 -36.46 -3.68
N GLU A 16 -16.94 -37.00 -2.55
CA GLU A 16 -18.35 -37.27 -2.32
C GLU A 16 -18.99 -36.18 -1.44
N ILE A 17 -20.11 -35.62 -1.89
CA ILE A 17 -20.87 -34.64 -1.10
C ILE A 17 -21.75 -35.39 -0.09
N ARG A 18 -21.34 -35.39 1.18
CA ARG A 18 -22.10 -35.98 2.29
C ARG A 18 -22.64 -34.90 3.22
N TYR A 19 -23.93 -34.99 3.57
CA TYR A 19 -24.53 -34.09 4.56
C TYR A 19 -24.26 -34.60 5.98
N TYR A 20 -23.70 -33.74 6.82
CA TYR A 20 -23.45 -34.03 8.22
C TYR A 20 -24.24 -33.05 9.13
N PRO A 21 -25.11 -33.56 10.01
CA PRO A 21 -25.84 -32.72 10.95
C PRO A 21 -24.89 -32.09 11.99
N GLY A 22 -25.27 -30.93 12.53
CA GLY A 22 -24.38 -29.96 13.21
C GLY A 22 -23.42 -30.50 14.30
N LYS A 23 -23.72 -31.64 14.95
CA LYS A 23 -22.80 -32.29 15.90
C LYS A 23 -21.49 -32.78 15.26
N ALA A 24 -21.50 -33.13 13.98
CA ALA A 24 -20.30 -33.55 13.26
C ALA A 24 -19.50 -32.36 12.68
N ASN A 25 -20.08 -31.15 12.67
CA ASN A 25 -19.43 -29.95 12.14
C ASN A 25 -18.62 -29.17 13.19
N VAL A 26 -18.55 -29.66 14.44
CA VAL A 26 -17.93 -28.96 15.58
C VAL A 26 -16.49 -28.54 15.29
N VAL A 27 -15.71 -29.40 14.63
CA VAL A 27 -14.32 -29.10 14.28
C VAL A 27 -14.23 -27.99 13.24
N ALA A 28 -15.03 -28.06 12.17
CA ALA A 28 -15.04 -27.04 11.13
C ALA A 28 -15.55 -25.70 11.65
N ASP A 29 -16.59 -25.70 12.50
CA ASP A 29 -17.11 -24.51 13.16
C ASP A 29 -16.06 -23.87 14.08
N ALA A 30 -15.35 -24.68 14.88
CA ALA A 30 -14.28 -24.19 15.74
C ALA A 30 -13.13 -23.56 14.93
N LEU A 31 -12.74 -24.19 13.81
CA LEU A 31 -11.68 -23.67 12.94
C LEU A 31 -12.13 -22.43 12.16
N SER A 32 -13.38 -22.35 11.73
CA SER A 32 -13.92 -21.18 11.03
C SER A 32 -14.02 -19.96 11.93
N ARG A 33 -14.28 -20.17 13.23
CA ARG A 33 -14.35 -19.09 14.23
C ARG A 33 -12.99 -18.65 14.74
N LYS A 34 -11.92 -19.40 14.45
CA LYS A 34 -10.57 -19.01 14.83
C LYS A 34 -10.23 -17.72 14.09
N GLU A 35 -10.11 -16.63 14.85
CA GLU A 35 -9.70 -15.34 14.32
C GLU A 35 -8.37 -15.54 13.60
N ARG A 36 -8.37 -15.38 12.28
CA ARG A 36 -7.12 -15.18 11.54
C ARG A 36 -6.57 -13.89 12.10
N ILE A 37 -5.58 -14.00 12.99
CA ILE A 37 -4.81 -12.86 13.49
C ILE A 37 -4.44 -12.06 12.25
N LYS A 38 -5.12 -10.94 12.02
CA LYS A 38 -4.75 -10.03 10.95
C LYS A 38 -3.31 -9.66 11.30
N PRO A 39 -2.33 -9.87 10.41
CA PRO A 39 -0.97 -9.48 10.72
C PRO A 39 -1.03 -8.03 11.17
N LEU A 40 -0.54 -7.77 12.38
CA LEU A 40 -0.39 -6.43 12.93
C LEU A 40 0.29 -5.61 11.83
N ARG A 41 -0.47 -4.72 11.18
CA ARG A 41 0.08 -3.89 10.09
C ARG A 41 1.23 -3.13 10.73
N VAL A 42 2.45 -3.43 10.29
CA VAL A 42 3.69 -2.90 10.84
C VAL A 42 3.71 -1.39 10.63
N ARG A 43 3.13 -0.63 11.57
CA ARG A 43 3.09 0.84 11.55
C ARG A 43 4.48 1.45 11.77
N ALA A 44 5.43 0.68 12.29
CA ALA A 44 6.79 1.12 12.59
C ALA A 44 7.56 1.57 11.33
N LEU A 45 7.45 0.83 10.22
CA LEU A 45 8.16 1.18 8.97
C LEU A 45 7.54 2.44 8.30
N VAL A 46 6.21 2.60 8.38
CA VAL A 46 5.51 3.77 7.86
C VAL A 46 5.84 5.03 8.67
N MET A 47 5.97 4.93 10.00
CA MET A 47 6.35 6.08 10.84
C MET A 47 7.82 6.47 10.66
N THR A 48 8.73 5.50 10.47
CA THR A 48 10.16 5.78 10.24
C THR A 48 10.41 6.37 8.85
N ILE A 49 9.81 5.82 7.79
CA ILE A 49 9.96 6.36 6.43
C ILE A 49 9.16 7.66 6.27
N GLY A 50 7.92 7.72 6.78
CA GLY A 50 7.02 8.84 6.58
C GLY A 50 7.45 10.15 7.23
N LEU A 51 8.18 10.09 8.36
CA LEU A 51 8.66 11.30 9.05
C LEU A 51 10.03 11.78 8.55
N ASP A 52 10.90 10.87 8.11
CA ASP A 52 12.27 11.19 7.74
C ASP A 52 12.43 11.52 6.24
N LEU A 53 11.60 10.91 5.38
CA LEU A 53 11.70 11.10 3.92
C LEU A 53 11.37 12.52 3.45
N PRO A 54 10.28 13.19 3.92
CA PRO A 54 10.00 14.57 3.50
C PRO A 54 11.10 15.54 3.90
N ARG A 55 11.70 15.33 5.07
CA ARG A 55 12.80 16.15 5.56
C ARG A 55 14.07 15.95 4.72
N LYS A 56 14.44 14.71 4.38
CA LYS A 56 15.56 14.41 3.48
C LYS A 56 15.37 14.98 2.07
N ILE A 57 14.14 14.97 1.55
CA ILE A 57 13.82 15.59 0.26
C ILE A 57 14.04 17.10 0.32
N LEU A 58 13.56 17.76 1.38
CA LEU A 58 13.76 19.20 1.56
C LEU A 58 15.26 19.56 1.66
N GLU A 59 16.02 18.82 2.47
CA GLU A 59 17.47 18.99 2.62
C GLU A 59 18.18 18.85 1.25
N ALA A 60 17.86 17.80 0.49
CA ALA A 60 18.44 17.59 -0.85
C ALA A 60 18.06 18.69 -1.85
N GLN A 61 16.82 19.19 -1.82
CA GLN A 61 16.38 20.31 -2.67
C GLN A 61 17.11 21.60 -2.31
N THR A 62 17.29 21.89 -1.01
CA THR A 62 18.03 23.07 -0.56
C THR A 62 19.50 23.00 -0.93
N GLU A 63 20.10 21.81 -0.88
CA GLU A 63 21.49 21.57 -1.27
C GLU A 63 21.68 21.79 -2.78
N ALA A 64 20.78 21.23 -3.60
CA ALA A 64 20.81 21.39 -5.06
C ALA A 64 20.58 22.83 -5.52
N ARG A 65 19.81 23.63 -4.76
CA ARG A 65 19.52 25.05 -5.07
C ARG A 65 20.67 26.00 -4.66
N LYS A 66 21.73 25.52 -4.01
CA LYS A 66 22.88 26.36 -3.65
C LYS A 66 23.53 26.92 -4.93
N PRO A 67 24.00 28.18 -4.91
CA PRO A 67 24.61 28.83 -6.08
C PRO A 67 25.87 28.10 -6.58
N GLU A 68 26.54 27.36 -5.69
CA GLU A 68 27.72 26.53 -6.01
C GLU A 68 27.37 25.31 -6.89
N ASN A 69 26.10 24.86 -6.86
CA ASN A 69 25.61 23.66 -7.55
C ASN A 69 24.79 23.97 -8.82
N LEU A 70 24.46 25.25 -9.07
CA LEU A 70 23.66 25.70 -10.22
C LEU A 70 24.58 26.12 -11.36
N LYS A 71 24.45 25.50 -12.56
CA LYS A 71 25.12 26.03 -13.77
C LYS A 71 24.34 27.22 -14.29
N SER A 72 25.02 28.17 -14.95
CA SER A 72 24.39 29.39 -15.50
C SER A 72 23.26 29.11 -16.49
N GLU A 73 23.27 27.95 -17.14
CA GLU A 73 22.24 27.48 -18.08
C GLU A 73 20.98 26.93 -17.36
N ASP A 74 21.11 26.43 -16.13
CA ASP A 74 20.01 25.84 -15.34
C ASP A 74 19.03 26.90 -14.81
N VAL A 75 19.43 28.18 -14.85
CA VAL A 75 18.66 29.33 -14.34
C VAL A 75 17.60 29.82 -15.33
N GLY A 76 17.67 29.39 -16.60
CA GLY A 76 16.78 29.86 -17.68
C GLY A 76 15.29 29.66 -17.43
N GLY A 77 14.90 28.70 -16.58
CA GLY A 77 13.51 28.47 -16.17
C GLY A 77 13.13 29.01 -14.78
N MET A 78 14.10 29.31 -13.91
CA MET A 78 13.85 29.71 -12.51
C MET A 78 13.48 31.19 -12.36
N LEU A 79 13.78 32.03 -13.36
CA LEU A 79 13.53 33.48 -13.31
C LEU A 79 12.08 33.86 -13.67
N ILE A 80 11.27 32.93 -14.20
CA ILE A 80 9.92 33.24 -14.69
C ILE A 80 8.88 33.36 -13.54
N GLU A 81 9.12 32.76 -12.37
CA GLU A 81 8.16 32.84 -11.25
C GLU A 81 8.41 34.00 -10.27
N ASN A 82 9.61 34.59 -10.24
CA ASN A 82 9.92 35.71 -9.32
C ASN A 82 9.62 37.09 -9.92
N SER A 83 9.08 37.18 -11.14
CA SER A 83 8.81 38.45 -11.84
C SER A 83 7.33 38.90 -11.80
N LYS A 84 6.52 38.35 -10.89
CA LYS A 84 5.22 38.93 -10.54
C LYS A 84 5.35 39.63 -9.19
N ASP A 85 5.97 40.80 -9.23
CA ASP A 85 5.83 41.80 -8.17
C ASP A 85 4.34 42.12 -7.98
N PRO A 86 3.82 42.14 -6.74
CA PRO A 86 2.58 42.83 -6.46
C PRO A 86 2.91 44.32 -6.34
N GLU A 87 2.79 45.06 -7.44
CA GLU A 87 2.75 46.53 -7.39
C GLU A 87 1.40 47.03 -6.78
N PRO A 88 1.38 48.24 -6.21
CA PRO A 88 0.79 48.56 -4.90
C PRO A 88 -0.74 48.67 -4.80
#